data_AF-A0A3C0WB37-F1
#
_entry.id   AF-A0A3C0WB37-F1
#
_cell.length_a   1.000
_cell.length_b   1.000
_cell.length_c   1.000
_cell.angle_alpha   90.00
_cell.angle_beta   90.00
_cell.angle_gamma   90.00
#
_symmetry.space_group_name_H-M   'P 1'
#
loop_
_entity.id
_entity.type
_entity.pdbx_description
1 polymer ?
#
loop_
_entity_poly.entity_id
_entity_poly.type
_entity_poly.pdbx_seq_one_letter_code
_entity_poly.pdbx_strand_id
1 'polypeptide(L)'
;LECLQQPLFLEYRKGQPFNGNHLRPCPMLENPDLLPEMVKRSGAHSTDLEAPESAEHLCEKCEAYAACWQPTAEKLWDEEHPQEAK
;
A
#
# COMPACT_ATOMS: atom_id res chain seq x y z
N LEU A 1 -20.66 11.79 -0.34
CA LEU A 1 -20.39 10.35 -0.51
C LEU A 1 -20.05 9.98 -1.96
N GLU A 2 -20.56 10.70 -2.97
CA GLU A 2 -20.25 10.48 -4.39
C GLU A 2 -18.74 10.47 -4.71
N CYS A 3 -17.96 11.35 -4.09
CA CYS A 3 -16.49 11.37 -4.26
C CYS A 3 -15.81 10.04 -3.88
N LEU A 4 -16.32 9.32 -2.88
CA LEU A 4 -15.77 8.02 -2.46
C LEU A 4 -16.14 6.88 -3.41
N GLN A 5 -16.94 7.15 -4.45
CA GLN A 5 -17.28 6.18 -5.49
C GLN A 5 -16.33 6.25 -6.69
N GLN A 6 -15.36 7.16 -6.69
CA GLN A 6 -14.37 7.24 -7.76
C GLN A 6 -13.55 5.93 -7.85
N PRO A 7 -13.09 5.53 -9.06
CA PRO A 7 -12.43 4.24 -9.29
C PRO A 7 -11.27 3.96 -8.33
N LEU A 8 -10.47 4.97 -7.99
CA LEU A 8 -9.35 4.81 -7.05
C LEU A 8 -9.83 4.37 -5.67
N PHE A 9 -10.86 4.99 -5.10
CA PHE A 9 -11.39 4.62 -3.79
C PHE A 9 -12.04 3.24 -3.79
N LEU A 10 -12.64 2.82 -4.92
CA LEU A 10 -13.17 1.46 -5.08
C LEU A 10 -12.04 0.42 -5.11
N GLU A 11 -10.92 0.71 -5.77
CA GLU A 11 -9.72 -0.13 -5.74
C GLU A 11 -9.16 -0.24 -4.31
N TYR A 12 -9.08 0.87 -3.57
CA TYR A 12 -8.67 0.85 -2.16
C TYR A 12 -9.60 -0.02 -1.31
N ARG A 13 -10.92 0.09 -1.50
CA ARG A 13 -11.90 -0.73 -0.77
C ARG A 13 -11.75 -2.21 -1.08
N LYS A 14 -11.49 -2.56 -2.35
CA LYS A 14 -11.30 -3.94 -2.79
C LYS A 14 -10.02 -4.56 -2.23
N GLY A 15 -8.97 -3.76 -2.10
CA GLY A 15 -7.67 -4.23 -1.64
C GLY A 15 -7.54 -4.37 -0.12
N GLN A 16 -8.52 -3.92 0.68
CA GLN A 16 -8.43 -4.01 2.14
C GLN A 16 -8.83 -5.40 2.69
N PRO A 17 -8.05 -5.97 3.63
CA PRO A 17 -6.73 -5.50 4.06
C PRO A 17 -5.65 -5.78 2.99
N PHE A 18 -4.74 -4.82 2.79
CA PHE A 18 -3.68 -4.94 1.78
C PHE A 18 -2.61 -5.98 2.15
N ASN A 19 -2.51 -6.29 3.44
CA ASN A 19 -1.64 -7.30 3.99
C ASN A 19 -2.34 -8.01 5.15
N GLY A 20 -2.14 -9.32 5.27
CA GLY A 20 -2.64 -10.10 6.41
C GLY A 20 -2.02 -9.67 7.74
N ASN A 21 -0.77 -9.19 7.71
CA ASN A 21 -0.14 -8.52 8.83
C ASN A 21 -0.57 -7.04 8.86
N HIS A 22 -1.43 -6.66 9.82
CA HIS A 22 -1.94 -5.29 9.91
C HIS A 22 -0.90 -4.25 10.38
N LEU A 23 0.33 -4.66 10.74
CA LEU A 23 1.49 -3.77 10.90
C LEU A 23 2.12 -3.36 9.55
N ARG A 24 1.59 -3.89 8.43
CA ARG A 24 1.96 -3.53 7.05
C ARG A 24 0.76 -3.04 6.25
N PRO A 25 0.01 -2.01 6.71
CA PRO A 25 -1.30 -1.67 6.16
C PRO A 25 -1.25 -0.86 4.86
N CYS A 26 -0.15 -0.15 4.59
CA CYS A 26 -0.10 0.85 3.54
C CYS A 26 0.24 0.20 2.18
N PRO A 27 -0.59 0.43 1.13
CA PRO A 27 -0.30 -0.04 -0.23
C PRO A 27 0.80 0.76 -0.94
N MET A 28 1.38 1.77 -0.27
CA MET A 28 2.48 2.59 -0.79
C MET A 28 3.79 2.33 -0.02
N LEU A 29 3.72 2.24 1.31
CA LEU A 29 4.92 2.16 2.15
C LEU A 29 5.38 0.71 2.37
N GLU A 30 4.52 -0.17 2.91
CA GLU A 30 4.93 -1.55 3.26
C GLU A 30 4.61 -2.58 2.17
N ASN A 31 3.78 -2.20 1.20
CA ASN A 31 3.39 -3.02 0.05
C ASN A 31 3.48 -2.17 -1.24
N PRO A 32 4.67 -1.64 -1.60
CA PRO A 32 4.85 -0.60 -2.60
C PRO A 32 4.34 -0.94 -4.01
N ASP A 33 4.15 -2.22 -4.34
CA ASP A 33 3.63 -2.66 -5.63
C ASP A 33 2.12 -2.42 -5.80
N LEU A 34 1.36 -2.29 -4.70
CA LEU A 34 -0.10 -2.26 -4.77
C LEU A 34 -0.65 -0.91 -5.24
N LEU A 35 -0.08 0.21 -4.77
CA LEU A 35 -0.52 1.54 -5.18
C LEU A 35 -0.35 1.77 -6.70
N PRO A 36 0.83 1.54 -7.32
CA PRO A 36 1.01 1.71 -8.76
C PRO A 36 0.02 0.90 -9.58
N GLU A 37 -0.23 -0.35 -9.18
CA GLU A 37 -1.24 -1.18 -9.84
C GLU A 37 -2.66 -0.60 -9.72
N MET A 38 -3.06 -0.13 -8.53
CA MET A 38 -4.38 0.50 -8.34
C MET A 38 -4.51 1.79 -9.16
N VAL A 39 -3.46 2.61 -9.20
CA VAL A 39 -3.41 3.83 -10.02
C VAL A 39 -3.60 3.48 -11.49
N LYS A 40 -2.86 2.48 -12.00
CA LYS A 40 -2.98 2.00 -13.38
C LYS A 40 -4.38 1.47 -13.71
N ARG A 41 -5.00 0.67 -12.83
CA ARG A 41 -6.34 0.12 -13.03
C ARG A 41 -7.44 1.17 -12.96
N SER A 42 -7.30 2.15 -12.07
CA SER A 42 -8.28 3.23 -11.87
C SER A 42 -8.18 4.37 -12.89
N GLY A 43 -7.03 4.51 -13.56
CA GLY A 43 -6.73 5.64 -14.45
C GLY A 43 -6.45 6.94 -13.68
N ALA A 44 -6.15 6.85 -12.38
CA ALA A 44 -5.76 8.01 -11.60
C ALA A 44 -4.42 8.58 -12.09
N HIS A 45 -4.22 9.88 -11.90
CA HIS A 45 -2.98 10.57 -12.23
C HIS A 45 -2.69 11.63 -11.17
N SER A 46 -1.42 11.99 -11.03
CA SER A 46 -1.03 13.07 -10.11
C SER A 46 -1.67 14.37 -10.54
N THR A 47 -2.23 15.09 -9.58
CA THR A 47 -2.74 16.46 -9.76
C THR A 47 -1.70 17.51 -9.33
N ASP A 48 -0.53 17.08 -8.85
CA ASP A 48 0.60 17.98 -8.57
C ASP A 48 1.28 18.33 -9.91
N LEU A 49 1.22 19.62 -10.26
CA LEU A 49 1.79 20.16 -11.50
C LEU A 49 3.22 20.71 -11.30
N GLU A 50 3.66 20.91 -10.06
CA GLU A 50 4.96 21.48 -9.73
C GLU A 50 6.04 20.39 -9.68
N ALA A 51 5.69 19.22 -9.14
CA ALA A 51 6.57 18.07 -9.03
C ALA A 51 5.92 16.82 -9.66
N PRO A 52 5.84 16.74 -11.00
CA PRO A 52 5.25 15.60 -11.66
C PRO A 52 6.03 14.33 -11.33
N GLU A 53 5.34 13.37 -10.74
CA GLU A 53 5.89 12.08 -10.32
C GLU A 53 4.86 10.98 -10.57
N SER A 54 5.31 9.82 -11.06
CA SER A 54 4.45 8.66 -11.24
C SER A 54 4.32 7.88 -9.92
N ALA A 55 3.26 7.07 -9.79
CA ALA A 55 3.06 6.24 -8.62
C ALA A 55 4.22 5.23 -8.44
N GLU A 56 4.76 4.70 -9.54
CA GLU A 56 5.92 3.80 -9.55
C GLU A 56 7.14 4.50 -8.96
N HIS A 57 7.53 5.67 -9.48
CA HIS A 57 8.71 6.40 -8.99
C HIS A 57 8.57 6.84 -7.53
N LEU A 58 7.35 7.17 -7.08
CA LEU A 58 7.07 7.44 -5.68
C LEU A 58 7.30 6.18 -4.81
N CYS A 59 6.79 5.03 -5.24
CA CYS A 59 6.85 3.79 -4.46
C CYS A 59 8.25 3.15 -4.46
N GLU A 60 9.05 3.33 -5.52
CA GLU A 60 10.46 2.92 -5.57
C GLU A 60 11.27 3.47 -4.38
N LYS A 61 10.96 4.70 -3.93
CA LYS A 61 11.61 5.33 -2.76
C LYS A 61 11.28 4.63 -1.45
N CYS A 62 10.23 3.81 -1.41
CA CYS A 62 9.76 3.11 -0.23
C CYS A 62 10.30 1.68 -0.11
N GLU A 63 10.91 1.11 -1.15
CA GLU A 63 11.39 -0.28 -1.15
C GLU A 63 12.37 -0.56 0.01
N ALA A 64 13.33 0.34 0.22
CA ALA A 64 14.31 0.21 1.29
C ALA A 64 13.64 0.25 2.68
N TYR A 65 12.61 1.08 2.85
CA TYR A 65 11.83 1.14 4.08
C TYR A 65 11.04 -0.16 4.29
N ALA A 66 10.32 -0.62 3.27
CA ALA A 66 9.52 -1.84 3.32
C ALA A 66 10.37 -3.06 3.70
N ALA A 67 11.54 -3.20 3.06
CA ALA A 67 12.48 -4.29 3.32
C ALA A 67 13.05 -4.25 4.75
N CYS A 68 13.36 -3.06 5.27
CA CYS A 68 13.83 -2.90 6.65
C CYS A 68 12.72 -3.18 7.68
N TRP A 69 11.49 -2.78 7.38
CA TRP A 69 10.37 -2.89 8.32
C TRP A 69 9.79 -4.30 8.39
N GLN A 70 9.70 -4.99 7.26
CA GLN A 70 9.10 -6.33 7.13
C GLN A 70 9.50 -7.32 8.24
N PRO A 71 10.79 -7.58 8.54
CA PRO A 71 11.15 -8.57 9.56
C PRO A 71 10.70 -8.17 10.97
N THR A 72 10.67 -6.87 11.28
CA THR A 72 10.19 -6.39 12.57
C THR A 72 8.67 -6.54 12.68
N ALA A 73 7.97 -6.18 11.61
CA ALA A 73 6.51 -6.34 11.54
C ALA A 73 6.09 -7.80 11.64
N GLU A 74 6.79 -8.72 10.97
CA GLU A 74 6.52 -10.16 11.03
C GLU A 74 6.73 -10.68 12.46
N LYS A 75 7.87 -10.37 13.07
CA LYS A 75 8.15 -10.76 14.45
C LYS A 75 7.07 -10.29 15.43
N LEU A 76 6.74 -9.00 15.40
CA LEU A 76 5.74 -8.43 16.31
C LEU A 76 4.34 -9.02 16.07
N TRP A 77 4.00 -9.29 14.81
CA TRP A 77 2.72 -9.91 14.47
C TRP A 77 2.61 -11.33 15.03
N ASP A 78 3.65 -12.13 14.85
CA ASP A 78 3.70 -13.52 15.35
C ASP A 78 3.67 -13.59 16.88
N GLU A 79 4.32 -12.64 17.57
CA GLU A 79 4.30 -12.53 19.03
C GLU A 79 2.88 -12.23 19.57
N GLU A 80 2.14 -11.36 18.90
CA GLU A 80 0.78 -10.96 19.30
C GLU A 80 -0.31 -11.94 18.79
N HIS A 81 -0.06 -12.66 17.69
CA HIS A 81 -1.01 -13.58 17.04
C HIS A 81 -0.44 -15.01 16.84
N PRO A 82 -0.03 -15.71 17.91
CA PRO A 82 0.68 -16.99 17.81
C PRO A 82 -0.15 -18.15 17.22
N GLN A 83 -1.47 -18.02 17.08
CA GLN A 83 -2.33 -19.01 16.40
C GLN A 83 -2.39 -18.83 14.87
N GLU A 84 -1.95 -17.67 14.37
CA GLU A 84 -1.95 -17.32 12.94
C GLU A 84 -0.56 -17.41 12.30
N ALA A 85 0.49 -17.49 13.13
CA ALA A 85 1.85 -17.80 12.70
C ALA A 85 1.90 -19.21 12.08
N LYS A 86 2.02 -19.28 10.75
CA LYS A 86 2.09 -20.53 9.97
C LYS A 86 3.51 -21.04 9.82
#